data_AF-A0A3A6NEY9-F1
#
_entry.id   AF-A0A3A6NEY9-F1
#
_cell.length_a   1.000
_cell.length_b   1.000
_cell.length_c   1.000
_cell.angle_alpha   90.00
_cell.angle_beta   90.00
_cell.angle_gamma   90.00
#
_symmetry.space_group_name_H-M   'P 1'
#
loop_
_entity.id
_entity.type
_entity.pdbx_description
1 polymer ?
#
loop_
_entity_poly.entity_id
_entity_poly.type
_entity_poly.pdbx_seq_one_letter_code
_entity_poly.pdbx_strand_id
1 'polypeptide(L)'
;MRLSKAAILALQLQKRNQAEWQLICGSAWRNDEGYIFTRQDGSRIHPDAFTHEFTRIARRAGLDGLTPHSLRHTCATFLLEANQHPKKAAECWVTHWKSCLSDTAIFLRKCRKA
;
A
#
# COMPACT_ATOMS: atom_id res chain seq x y z
N MET A 1 -5.46 -0.53 15.28
CA MET A 1 -4.87 -1.43 14.27
C MET A 1 -3.39 -1.63 14.60
N ARG A 2 -2.92 -2.85 14.91
CA ARG A 2 -1.50 -3.13 15.12
C ARG A 2 -0.90 -3.62 13.80
N LEU A 3 0.21 -3.02 13.37
CA LEU A 3 0.97 -3.49 12.21
C LEU A 3 1.87 -4.66 12.61
N SER A 4 2.08 -5.60 11.69
CA SER A 4 3.05 -6.69 11.90
C SER A 4 4.47 -6.12 11.93
N LYS A 5 5.40 -6.84 12.59
CA LYS A 5 6.82 -6.46 12.61
C LYS A 5 7.39 -6.31 11.19
N ALA A 6 7.02 -7.21 10.29
CA ALA A 6 7.42 -7.15 8.89
C ALA A 6 6.94 -5.87 8.19
N ALA A 7 5.69 -5.45 8.42
CA ALA A 7 5.17 -4.21 7.85
C ALA A 7 5.90 -2.97 8.41
N ILE A 8 6.22 -2.96 9.71
CA ILE A 8 6.98 -1.87 10.32
C ILE A 8 8.38 -1.76 9.70
N LEU A 9 9.08 -2.89 9.55
CA LEU A 9 10.41 -2.92 8.94
C LEU A 9 10.37 -2.44 7.48
N ALA A 10 9.36 -2.86 6.72
CA ALA A 10 9.18 -2.42 5.34
C ALA A 10 8.97 -0.89 5.23
N LEU A 11 8.15 -0.31 6.13
CA LEU A 11 7.93 1.14 6.17
C LEU A 11 9.18 1.91 6.60
N GLN A 12 9.98 1.37 7.53
CA GLN A 12 11.25 1.98 7.93
C GLN A 12 12.26 1.97 6.79
N LEU A 13 12.34 0.87 6.03
CA LEU A 13 13.17 0.79 4.84
C LEU A 13 12.73 1.81 3.78
N GLN A 14 11.43 1.88 3.51
CA GLN A 14 10.87 2.84 2.57
C GLN A 14 11.20 4.29 2.97
N LYS A 15 11.11 4.62 4.26
CA LYS A 15 11.48 5.94 4.77
C LYS A 15 12.95 6.28 4.50
N ARG A 16 13.87 5.31 4.63
CA ARG A 16 15.30 5.50 4.31
C ARG A 16 15.48 5.75 2.81
N ASN A 17 14.87 4.93 1.97
CA ASN A 17 14.93 5.09 0.52
C ASN A 17 14.43 6.46 0.07
N GLN A 18 13.30 6.94 0.64
CA GLN A 18 12.80 8.28 0.33
C GLN A 18 13.77 9.39 0.73
N ALA A 19 14.43 9.27 1.88
CA ALA A 19 15.43 10.24 2.29
C ALA A 19 16.62 10.28 1.32
N GLU A 20 17.09 9.11 0.88
CA GLU A 20 18.14 9.01 -0.14
C GLU A 20 17.69 9.64 -1.47
N TRP A 21 16.48 9.32 -1.94
CA TRP A 21 15.94 9.90 -3.17
C TRP A 21 15.76 11.42 -3.08
N GLN A 22 15.30 11.92 -1.93
CA GLN A 22 15.17 13.34 -1.69
C GLN A 22 16.53 14.05 -1.70
N LEU A 23 17.58 13.44 -1.14
CA LEU A 23 18.93 13.97 -1.21
C LEU A 23 19.47 13.99 -2.65
N ILE A 24 19.20 12.94 -3.44
CA ILE A 24 19.61 12.84 -4.84
C ILE A 24 18.87 13.87 -5.71
N CYS A 25 17.56 14.04 -5.52
CA CYS A 25 16.75 14.96 -6.31
C CYS A 25 16.88 16.43 -5.88
N GLY A 26 17.25 16.69 -4.63
CA GLY A 26 17.39 18.04 -4.09
C GLY A 26 16.13 18.89 -4.31
N SER A 27 16.28 20.03 -4.98
CA SER A 27 15.17 20.94 -5.28
C SER A 27 14.16 20.41 -6.29
N ALA A 28 14.47 19.33 -7.01
CA ALA A 28 13.55 18.69 -7.95
C ALA A 28 12.62 17.66 -7.29
N TRP A 29 12.72 17.45 -5.96
CA TRP A 29 11.88 16.53 -5.22
C TRP A 29 10.42 17.02 -5.14
N ARG A 30 9.47 16.21 -5.64
CA ARG A 30 8.05 16.59 -5.81
C ARG A 30 7.14 15.86 -4.84
N ASN A 31 7.28 16.12 -3.54
CA ASN A 31 6.45 15.49 -2.51
C ASN A 31 6.02 16.45 -1.39
N ASP A 32 5.43 17.59 -1.76
CA ASP A 32 4.97 18.59 -0.78
C ASP A 32 3.83 18.07 0.12
N GLU A 33 3.05 17.11 -0.40
CA GLU A 33 1.89 16.52 0.28
C GLU A 33 2.27 15.44 1.31
N GLY A 34 3.54 14.99 1.31
CA GLY A 34 4.05 14.03 2.29
C GLY A 34 3.64 12.57 2.07
N TYR A 35 3.58 12.13 0.82
CA TYR A 35 3.33 10.73 0.45
C TYR A 35 4.45 9.79 0.93
N ILE A 36 4.08 8.63 1.44
CA ILE A 36 5.01 7.58 1.92
C ILE A 36 5.49 6.68 0.75
N PHE A 37 4.62 6.47 -0.25
CA PHE A 37 4.95 5.71 -1.45
C PHE A 37 5.02 6.67 -2.63
N THR A 38 6.24 6.94 -3.07
CA THR A 38 6.56 7.86 -4.15
C THR A 38 7.46 7.18 -5.15
N ARG A 39 7.53 7.75 -6.35
CA ARG A 39 8.63 7.48 -7.28
C ARG A 39 9.92 8.13 -6.75
N GLN A 40 11.03 7.85 -7.41
CA GLN A 40 12.34 8.38 -7.04
C GLN A 40 12.43 9.91 -7.15
N ASP A 41 11.58 10.54 -7.96
CA ASP A 41 11.48 12.00 -8.08
C ASP A 41 10.55 12.64 -7.02
N GLY A 42 10.01 11.82 -6.11
CA GLY A 42 9.04 12.25 -5.10
C GLY A 42 7.59 12.27 -5.59
N SER A 43 7.35 12.12 -6.90
CA SER A 43 6.00 12.15 -7.45
C SER A 43 5.15 10.97 -6.97
N ARG A 44 3.83 11.19 -6.92
CA ARG A 44 2.87 10.15 -6.54
C ARG A 44 2.87 8.99 -7.53
N ILE A 45 2.71 7.77 -7.02
CA ILE A 45 2.52 6.58 -7.84
C ILE A 45 1.05 6.49 -8.24
N HIS A 46 0.75 6.45 -9.55
CA HIS A 46 -0.61 6.21 -10.03
C HIS A 46 -1.04 4.76 -9.69
N PRO A 47 -2.27 4.51 -9.23
CA PRO A 47 -2.73 3.16 -8.88
C PRO A 47 -2.60 2.13 -10.01
N ASP A 48 -2.85 2.54 -11.25
CA ASP A 48 -2.68 1.65 -12.41
C ASP A 48 -1.22 1.26 -12.62
N ALA A 49 -0.30 2.22 -12.48
CA ALA A 49 1.13 1.96 -12.59
C ALA A 49 1.60 0.97 -11.51
N PHE A 50 1.09 1.11 -10.28
CA PHE A 50 1.33 0.14 -9.22
C PHE A 50 0.78 -1.25 -9.58
N THR A 51 -0.43 -1.33 -10.12
CA THR A 51 -1.07 -2.59 -10.50
C THR A 51 -0.31 -3.31 -11.60
N HIS A 52 0.08 -2.60 -12.66
CA HIS A 52 0.89 -3.16 -13.74
C HIS A 52 2.24 -3.68 -13.24
N GLU A 53 2.92 -2.90 -12.41
CA GLU A 53 4.22 -3.28 -11.87
C GLU A 53 4.11 -4.48 -10.92
N PHE A 54 3.06 -4.52 -10.11
CA PHE A 54 2.76 -5.66 -9.26
C PHE A 54 2.55 -6.94 -10.09
N THR A 55 1.70 -6.88 -11.13
CA THR A 55 1.45 -8.03 -12.01
C THR A 55 2.73 -8.47 -12.72
N ARG A 56 3.60 -7.53 -13.11
CA ARG A 56 4.90 -7.84 -13.70
C ARG A 56 5.81 -8.60 -12.73
N ILE A 57 5.88 -8.17 -11.47
CA ILE A 57 6.66 -8.85 -10.43
C ILE A 57 6.06 -10.23 -10.12
N ALA A 58 4.74 -10.33 -10.00
CA ALA A 58 4.04 -11.58 -9.72
C ALA A 58 4.30 -12.62 -10.81
N ARG A 59 4.21 -12.25 -12.09
CA ARG A 59 4.56 -13.12 -13.22
C ARG A 59 6.01 -13.59 -13.15
N ARG A 60 6.96 -12.71 -12.80
CA ARG A 60 8.38 -13.11 -12.63
C ARG A 60 8.60 -14.08 -11.48
N ALA A 61 7.73 -14.06 -10.47
CA ALA A 61 7.73 -15.03 -9.37
C ALA A 61 6.95 -16.32 -9.70
N GLY A 62 6.45 -16.49 -10.94
CA GLY A 62 5.65 -17.65 -11.37
C GLY A 62 4.19 -17.59 -10.91
N LEU A 63 3.72 -16.44 -10.44
CA LEU A 63 2.35 -16.23 -9.94
C LEU A 63 1.55 -15.43 -10.98
N ASP A 64 1.06 -16.13 -12.00
CA ASP A 64 0.21 -15.52 -13.02
C ASP A 64 -1.22 -15.27 -12.52
N GLY A 65 -1.82 -14.16 -12.99
CA GLY A 65 -3.19 -13.76 -12.63
C GLY A 65 -3.34 -13.12 -11.25
N LEU A 66 -2.25 -12.92 -10.50
CA LEU A 66 -2.32 -12.27 -9.20
C LEU A 66 -2.52 -10.75 -9.34
N THR A 67 -3.50 -10.22 -8.61
CA THR A 67 -3.76 -8.78 -8.52
C THR A 67 -3.60 -8.28 -7.08
N PRO A 68 -3.40 -6.98 -6.84
CA PRO A 68 -3.43 -6.41 -5.49
C PRO A 68 -4.75 -6.69 -4.75
N HIS A 69 -5.86 -6.80 -5.49
CA HIS A 69 -7.16 -7.15 -4.94
C HIS A 69 -7.20 -8.60 -4.45
N SER A 70 -6.63 -9.54 -5.22
CA SER A 70 -6.49 -10.95 -4.83
C SER A 70 -5.66 -11.09 -3.55
N LEU A 71 -4.54 -10.36 -3.43
CA LEU A 71 -3.73 -10.33 -2.21
C LEU A 71 -4.52 -9.86 -0.99
N ARG A 72 -5.34 -8.82 -1.20
CA ARG A 72 -6.23 -8.34 -0.15
C ARG A 72 -7.13 -9.49 0.27
N HIS A 73 -7.91 -10.11 -0.62
CA HIS A 73 -8.78 -11.26 -0.30
C HIS A 73 -8.06 -12.39 0.46
N THR A 74 -6.87 -12.78 0.03
CA THR A 74 -6.09 -13.82 0.72
C THR A 74 -5.78 -13.43 2.18
N CYS A 75 -5.46 -12.16 2.43
CA CYS A 75 -5.28 -11.65 3.79
C CYS A 75 -6.58 -11.76 4.62
N ALA A 76 -7.77 -11.59 4.02
CA ALA A 76 -9.05 -11.77 4.74
C ALA A 76 -9.20 -13.21 5.15
N THR A 77 -9.00 -14.14 4.21
CA THR A 77 -9.10 -15.57 4.46
C THR A 77 -8.17 -15.98 5.60
N PHE A 78 -6.90 -15.55 5.58
CA PHE A 78 -5.96 -15.85 6.67
C PHE A 78 -6.37 -15.24 8.00
N LEU A 79 -6.93 -14.03 8.02
CA LEU A 79 -7.42 -13.41 9.26
C LEU A 79 -8.66 -14.13 9.83
N LEU A 80 -9.52 -14.66 8.96
CA LEU A 80 -10.68 -15.47 9.35
C LEU A 80 -10.26 -16.84 9.86
N GLU A 81 -9.30 -17.50 9.20
CA GLU A 81 -8.72 -18.78 9.62
C GLU A 81 -7.96 -18.68 10.95
N ALA A 82 -7.33 -17.52 11.23
CA ALA A 82 -6.70 -17.23 12.51
C ALA A 82 -7.69 -16.99 13.67
N ASN A 83 -8.95 -17.38 13.50
CA ASN A 83 -10.03 -17.36 14.49
C ASN A 83 -10.32 -15.96 15.08
N GLN A 84 -10.05 -14.91 14.31
CA GLN A 84 -10.50 -13.56 14.67
C GLN A 84 -11.98 -13.43 14.34
N HIS A 85 -12.78 -13.07 15.35
CA HIS A 85 -14.22 -12.86 15.21
C HIS A 85 -14.53 -12.04 13.93
N PRO A 86 -15.46 -12.50 13.07
CA PRO A 86 -15.70 -11.93 11.74
C PRO A 86 -16.04 -10.43 11.75
N LYS A 87 -16.56 -9.91 12.87
CA LYS A 87 -16.77 -8.47 13.09
C LYS A 87 -15.46 -7.67 13.09
N LYS A 88 -14.38 -8.15 13.70
CA LYS A 88 -13.06 -7.47 13.71
C LYS A 88 -12.33 -7.60 12.38
N ALA A 89 -12.50 -8.74 11.70
CA ALA A 89 -12.03 -8.91 10.33
C ALA A 89 -12.75 -7.91 9.40
N ALA A 90 -14.07 -7.74 9.50
CA ALA A 90 -14.79 -6.72 8.73
C ALA A 90 -14.41 -5.27 9.13
N GLU A 91 -14.23 -4.97 10.41
CA GLU A 91 -13.92 -3.62 10.91
C GLU A 91 -12.51 -3.13 10.50
N CYS A 92 -11.56 -4.04 10.31
CA CYS A 92 -10.26 -3.71 9.70
C CYS A 92 -10.36 -3.47 8.17
N TRP A 93 -11.53 -3.68 7.56
CA TRP A 93 -11.72 -3.83 6.11
C TRP A 93 -12.75 -2.89 5.49
N VAL A 94 -13.71 -2.36 6.25
CA VAL A 94 -14.81 -1.56 5.67
C VAL A 94 -14.34 -0.14 5.32
N THR A 95 -13.94 0.02 4.06
CA THR A 95 -14.48 1.05 3.18
C THR A 95 -14.86 0.41 1.86
N HIS A 96 -16.06 -0.18 1.87
CA HIS A 96 -17.01 -0.33 0.76
C HIS A 96 -16.45 -0.64 -0.66
N TRP A 97 -16.42 -1.93 -1.05
CA TRP A 97 -16.06 -2.36 -2.41
C TRP A 97 -17.24 -2.42 -3.40
N LYS A 98 -18.48 -2.19 -2.97
CA LYS A 98 -19.66 -2.33 -3.84
C LYS A 98 -20.19 -0.97 -4.32
N SER A 99 -19.43 -0.26 -5.15
CA SER A 99 -19.89 0.67 -6.19
C SER A 99 -18.69 1.54 -6.65
N CYS A 100 -18.64 1.87 -7.93
CA CYS A 100 -17.65 2.73 -8.61
C CYS A 100 -16.32 2.09 -9.03
N LEU A 101 -16.36 1.58 -10.27
CA LEU A 101 -15.37 1.97 -11.29
C LEU A 101 -15.05 3.48 -11.18
N SER A 102 -13.78 3.83 -11.34
CA SER A 102 -13.18 5.16 -11.19
C SER A 102 -13.29 5.77 -9.79
N ASP A 103 -12.31 5.52 -8.93
CA ASP A 103 -11.65 6.65 -8.22
C ASP A 103 -10.39 6.24 -7.45
N THR A 104 -9.34 7.01 -7.73
CA THR A 104 -8.00 7.00 -7.14
C THR A 104 -8.01 7.40 -5.66
N ALA A 105 -8.00 6.44 -4.73
CA ALA A 105 -7.87 6.76 -3.30
C ALA A 105 -6.98 5.77 -2.53
N ILE A 106 -5.68 5.79 -2.82
CA ILE A 106 -4.65 5.39 -1.85
C ILE A 106 -4.31 6.64 -1.03
N PHE A 107 -5.11 6.93 0.00
CA PHE A 107 -4.90 8.10 0.87
C PHE A 107 -4.86 7.65 2.34
N LEU A 108 -3.67 7.28 2.81
CA LEU A 108 -3.40 7.16 4.25
C LEU A 108 -3.15 8.57 4.82
N ARG A 109 -4.25 9.26 5.15
CA ARG A 109 -4.23 10.54 5.88
C ARG A 109 -3.67 10.31 7.29
N LYS A 110 -2.73 11.16 7.71
CA LYS A 110 -2.15 11.23 9.07
C LYS A 110 -3.22 11.00 10.14
N CYS A 111 -3.11 9.88 10.87
CA CYS A 111 -3.68 9.78 12.21
C CYS A 111 -2.85 10.69 13.14
N ARG A 112 -3.25 11.95 13.27
CA ARG A 112 -2.83 12.81 14.38
C ARG A 112 -4.05 12.98 15.29
N LYS A 113 -4.08 12.22 16.38
CA LYS A 113 -4.85 12.55 17.58
C LYS A 113 -3.86 12.68 18.73
N ALA A 114 -3.55 13.93 19.05
CA ALA A 114 -3.21 14.46 20.36
C ALA A 114 -3.54 15.96 20.26
#